data_AF-I1RVF7-F1
#
_entry.id   AF-I1RVF7-F1
#
_cell.length_a   1.000
_cell.length_b   1.000
_cell.length_c   1.000
_cell.angle_alpha   90.00
_cell.angle_beta   90.00
_cell.angle_gamma   90.00
#
_symmetry.space_group_name_H-M   'P 1'
#
loop_
_entity.id
_entity.type
_entity.pdbx_description
1 polymer ?
#
loop_
_entity_poly.entity_id
_entity_poly.type
_entity_poly.pdbx_seq_one_letter_code
_entity_poly.pdbx_strand_id
1 'polypeptide(L)'
;MSISERDEWILSQTATELEELRDEDDLIHLDEAITFCNYLDGEITATAAAQNITVMLRPAMQHCEYKPHGTQRIMSFIIYYLWRFYDDWEKILDLLVALQNLPSVPGVPWSRLPRFRELWDQFYFENRRISHAISLFKKVGTLEANMYLRGLYPVDDNWAYRAINLIGLEGSDLELVIHEIHPWLDLAGPTLVKNMEPAQVKCFDRAVRGRREKTYSIEATMYEHWEHWKKRFLQISCDEGFLSPESRLVAGKCYEIMKGLVVAQPDPPTDT
;
A
#
# COMPACT_ATOMS: atom_id res chain seq x y z
N MET A 1 32.97 15.26 -0.67
CA MET A 1 31.53 15.34 -1.00
C MET A 1 30.79 15.33 0.33
N SER A 2 29.79 16.19 0.50
CA SER A 2 28.89 16.08 1.66
C SER A 2 28.08 14.81 1.51
N ILE A 3 27.92 14.04 2.59
CA ILE A 3 26.95 12.95 2.61
C ILE A 3 25.55 13.60 2.51
N SER A 4 24.64 13.00 1.74
CA SER A 4 23.28 13.53 1.61
C SER A 4 22.49 13.27 2.90
N GLU A 5 21.46 14.08 3.21
CA GLU A 5 20.58 13.84 4.38
C GLU A 5 19.98 12.42 4.34
N ARG A 6 19.67 11.94 3.13
CA ARG A 6 19.20 10.57 2.88
C ARG A 6 20.21 9.53 3.35
N ASP A 7 21.47 9.66 2.94
CA ASP A 7 22.50 8.68 3.27
C ASP A 7 22.93 8.78 4.74
N GLU A 8 22.99 10.00 5.30
CA GLU A 8 23.20 10.22 6.74
C GLU A 8 22.10 9.53 7.55
N TRP A 9 20.84 9.66 7.13
CA TRP A 9 19.73 8.97 7.78
C TRP A 9 19.86 7.46 7.65
N ILE A 10 20.13 6.92 6.44
CA ILE A 10 20.29 5.47 6.24
C ILE A 10 21.38 4.91 7.16
N LEU A 11 22.55 5.58 7.22
CA LEU A 11 23.67 5.17 8.06
C LEU A 11 23.39 5.34 9.56
N SER A 12 22.50 6.25 9.95
CA SER A 12 22.05 6.37 11.35
C SER A 12 21.17 5.20 11.82
N GLN A 13 20.62 4.41 10.88
CA GLN A 13 19.78 3.26 11.17
C GLN A 13 20.55 1.94 11.11
N THR A 14 21.87 1.98 11.36
CA THR A 14 22.73 0.78 11.25
C THR A 14 23.30 0.35 12.58
N ALA A 15 23.32 -0.96 12.80
CA ALA A 15 24.22 -1.58 13.76
C ALA A 15 25.46 -2.11 13.02
N THR A 16 26.62 -1.98 13.67
CA THR A 16 27.90 -2.35 13.08
C THR A 16 28.21 -3.82 13.32
N GLU A 17 27.74 -4.36 14.45
CA GLU A 17 27.99 -5.74 14.86
C GLU A 17 26.70 -6.58 14.88
N LEU A 18 26.85 -7.89 14.64
CA LEU A 18 25.71 -8.82 14.65
C LEU A 18 25.03 -8.90 16.03
N GLU A 19 25.79 -8.71 17.10
CA GLU A 19 25.31 -8.66 18.49
C GLU A 19 24.43 -7.45 18.76
N GLU A 20 24.68 -6.29 18.15
CA GLU A 20 23.83 -5.10 18.32
C GLU A 20 22.47 -5.31 17.65
N LEU A 21 22.47 -5.96 16.49
CA LEU A 21 21.25 -6.39 15.79
C LEU A 21 20.46 -7.45 16.57
N ARG A 22 21.04 -8.03 17.64
CA ARG A 22 20.33 -8.98 18.49
C ARG A 22 19.46 -8.29 19.53
N ASP A 23 19.80 -7.06 19.91
CA ASP A 23 19.20 -6.36 21.05
C ASP A 23 18.31 -5.18 20.58
N GLU A 24 18.49 -4.70 19.35
CA GLU A 24 17.69 -3.61 18.75
C GLU A 24 16.97 -4.07 17.48
N ASP A 25 15.63 -4.15 17.53
CA ASP A 25 14.79 -4.66 16.44
C ASP A 25 14.64 -3.69 15.24
N ASP A 26 15.10 -2.44 15.39
CA ASP A 26 14.87 -1.34 14.43
C ASP A 26 16.06 -1.03 13.51
N LEU A 27 17.27 -1.51 13.83
CA LEU A 27 18.49 -1.23 13.06
C LEU A 27 18.73 -2.27 11.96
N ILE A 28 19.31 -1.88 10.82
CA ILE A 28 19.80 -2.83 9.80
C ILE A 28 21.31 -3.05 9.90
N HIS A 29 21.83 -4.10 9.26
CA HIS A 29 23.28 -4.30 9.23
C HIS A 29 23.96 -3.24 8.35
N LEU A 30 25.17 -2.79 8.70
CA LEU A 30 25.91 -1.80 7.92
C LEU A 30 26.06 -2.18 6.42
N ASP A 31 26.41 -3.44 6.13
CA ASP A 31 26.51 -3.91 4.73
C ASP A 31 25.16 -3.85 3.97
N GLU A 32 24.03 -4.05 4.66
CA GLU A 32 22.70 -3.92 4.07
C GLU A 32 22.41 -2.46 3.74
N ALA A 33 22.80 -1.55 4.62
CA ALA A 33 22.66 -0.11 4.42
C ALA A 33 23.52 0.41 3.27
N ILE A 34 24.80 -0.02 3.21
CA ILE A 34 25.70 0.32 2.10
C ILE A 34 25.13 -0.20 0.77
N THR A 35 24.65 -1.45 0.76
CA THR A 35 24.00 -2.01 -0.43
C THR A 35 22.78 -1.19 -0.84
N PHE A 36 21.97 -0.75 0.13
CA PHE A 36 20.80 0.07 -0.11
C PHE A 36 21.18 1.45 -0.69
N CYS A 37 22.21 2.12 -0.15
CA CYS A 37 22.74 3.36 -0.72
C CYS A 37 23.21 3.17 -2.17
N ASN A 38 24.04 2.16 -2.43
CA ASN A 38 24.55 1.87 -3.78
C ASN A 38 23.41 1.59 -4.77
N TYR A 39 22.33 0.96 -4.31
CA TYR A 39 21.13 0.75 -5.12
C TYR A 39 20.41 2.08 -5.42
N LEU A 40 20.21 2.91 -4.39
CA LEU A 40 19.58 4.22 -4.55
C LEU A 40 20.41 5.17 -5.41
N ASP A 41 21.73 5.02 -5.46
CA ASP A 41 22.61 5.77 -6.35
C ASP A 41 22.68 5.20 -7.79
N GLY A 42 22.02 4.06 -8.02
CA GLY A 42 21.96 3.40 -9.32
C GLY A 42 23.24 2.64 -9.68
N GLU A 43 24.11 2.38 -8.72
CA GLU A 43 25.35 1.63 -8.91
C GLU A 43 25.10 0.12 -9.09
N ILE A 44 24.02 -0.38 -8.48
CA ILE A 44 23.59 -1.78 -8.59
C ILE A 44 22.12 -1.89 -8.99
N THR A 45 21.73 -3.05 -9.52
CA THR A 45 20.33 -3.33 -9.90
C THR A 45 19.48 -3.71 -8.69
N ALA A 46 18.16 -3.59 -8.81
CA ALA A 46 17.21 -4.01 -7.77
C ALA A 46 17.40 -5.49 -7.40
N THR A 47 17.64 -6.36 -8.39
CA THR A 47 17.90 -7.79 -8.16
C THR A 47 19.19 -8.02 -7.38
N ALA A 48 20.28 -7.33 -7.73
CA ALA A 48 21.54 -7.43 -6.99
C ALA A 48 21.38 -6.90 -5.56
N ALA A 49 20.69 -5.79 -5.39
CA ALA A 49 20.39 -5.20 -4.08
C ALA A 49 19.56 -6.16 -3.21
N ALA A 50 18.46 -6.71 -3.74
CA ALA A 50 17.62 -7.68 -3.04
C ALA A 50 18.42 -8.92 -2.61
N GLN A 51 19.28 -9.44 -3.49
CA GLN A 51 20.15 -10.57 -3.17
C GLN A 51 21.12 -10.22 -2.04
N ASN A 52 21.78 -9.07 -2.11
CA ASN A 52 22.83 -8.63 -1.18
C ASN A 52 22.28 -8.23 0.19
N ILE A 53 21.18 -7.48 0.24
CA ILE A 53 20.49 -7.11 1.49
C ILE A 53 20.02 -8.38 2.24
N THR A 54 19.67 -9.44 1.51
CA THR A 54 19.24 -10.70 2.11
C THR A 54 20.38 -11.71 2.30
N VAL A 55 21.64 -11.39 1.93
CA VAL A 55 22.79 -12.30 2.09
C VAL A 55 22.98 -12.68 3.55
N MET A 56 22.88 -11.73 4.48
CA MET A 56 23.14 -11.99 5.90
C MET A 56 22.09 -12.91 6.54
N LEU A 57 20.94 -13.10 5.88
CA LEU A 57 19.96 -14.11 6.27
C LEU A 57 20.41 -15.54 5.89
N ARG A 58 21.32 -15.72 4.92
CA ARG A 58 21.70 -17.05 4.39
C ARG A 58 22.65 -17.88 5.29
N PRO A 59 23.71 -17.32 5.92
CA PRO A 59 24.54 -18.10 6.85
C PRO A 59 23.74 -18.63 8.05
N ALA A 60 22.78 -17.84 8.56
CA ALA A 60 21.85 -18.25 9.62
C ALA A 60 20.90 -19.39 9.22
N MET A 61 20.73 -19.63 7.92
CA MET A 61 19.88 -20.73 7.41
C MET A 61 20.62 -22.06 7.26
N GLN A 62 21.96 -22.05 7.17
CA GLN A 62 22.75 -23.29 7.05
C GLN A 62 23.08 -23.90 8.41
N HIS A 63 23.10 -23.10 9.48
CA HIS A 63 23.37 -23.54 10.85
C HIS A 63 22.25 -22.99 11.73
N CYS A 64 21.34 -23.88 12.17
CA CYS A 64 20.08 -23.56 12.83
C CYS A 64 20.22 -22.77 14.15
N GLU A 65 20.36 -21.44 14.06
CA GLU A 65 19.96 -20.47 15.08
C GLU A 65 19.42 -19.20 14.39
N TYR A 66 18.35 -19.38 13.61
CA TYR A 66 17.65 -18.27 12.97
C TYR A 66 16.95 -17.40 14.03
N LYS A 67 17.27 -16.10 14.06
CA LYS A 67 16.43 -15.12 14.76
C LYS A 67 15.19 -14.79 13.91
N PRO A 68 13.98 -14.97 14.44
CA PRO A 68 12.72 -14.77 13.70
C PRO A 68 12.48 -13.33 13.19
N HIS A 69 13.28 -12.35 13.61
CA HIS A 69 13.07 -10.92 13.34
C HIS A 69 13.84 -10.37 12.12
N GLY A 70 14.76 -11.12 11.50
CA GLY A 70 15.63 -10.57 10.43
C GLY A 70 14.88 -10.04 9.20
N THR A 71 13.81 -10.73 8.78
CA THR A 71 12.97 -10.26 7.66
C THR A 71 12.09 -9.08 8.05
N GLN A 72 11.64 -9.04 9.31
CA GLN A 72 10.86 -7.92 9.82
C GLN A 72 11.70 -6.65 9.82
N ARG A 73 12.94 -6.71 10.31
CA ARG A 73 13.90 -5.60 10.34
C ARG A 73 14.12 -4.96 8.97
N ILE A 74 14.43 -5.78 7.96
CA ILE A 74 14.60 -5.30 6.57
C ILE A 74 13.32 -4.66 6.06
N MET A 75 12.16 -5.27 6.30
CA MET A 75 10.88 -4.71 5.85
C MET A 75 10.52 -3.41 6.57
N SER A 76 10.73 -3.33 7.89
CA SER A 76 10.54 -2.12 8.67
C SER A 76 11.41 -0.98 8.15
N PHE A 77 12.69 -1.25 7.88
CA PHE A 77 13.62 -0.26 7.32
C PHE A 77 13.15 0.25 5.95
N ILE A 78 12.81 -0.65 5.03
CA ILE A 78 12.34 -0.27 3.69
C ILE A 78 11.04 0.56 3.76
N ILE A 79 10.10 0.13 4.59
CA ILE A 79 8.83 0.84 4.78
C ILE A 79 9.10 2.22 5.40
N TYR A 80 9.89 2.31 6.48
CA TYR A 80 10.23 3.58 7.12
C TYR A 80 10.90 4.54 6.15
N TYR A 81 11.84 4.03 5.35
CA TYR A 81 12.49 4.80 4.30
C TYR A 81 11.45 5.36 3.31
N LEU A 82 10.54 4.52 2.81
CA LEU A 82 9.48 4.94 1.88
C LEU A 82 8.56 6.01 2.49
N TRP A 83 8.26 5.93 3.79
CA TRP A 83 7.49 6.95 4.50
C TRP A 83 8.26 8.26 4.67
N ARG A 84 9.56 8.21 4.94
CA ARG A 84 10.40 9.39 5.16
C ARG A 84 10.83 10.09 3.86
N PHE A 85 11.38 9.34 2.92
CA PHE A 85 11.96 9.85 1.67
C PHE A 85 11.12 9.40 0.48
N TYR A 86 10.15 10.23 0.11
CA TYR A 86 9.25 9.90 -1.01
C TYR A 86 9.96 9.93 -2.36
N ASP A 87 11.04 10.69 -2.53
CA ASP A 87 11.65 10.95 -3.84
C ASP A 87 12.17 9.68 -4.54
N ASP A 88 12.57 8.66 -3.78
CA ASP A 88 13.08 7.39 -4.30
C ASP A 88 12.00 6.28 -4.42
N TRP A 89 10.71 6.62 -4.30
CA TRP A 89 9.64 5.63 -4.19
C TRP A 89 9.64 4.58 -5.30
N GLU A 90 9.91 4.95 -6.56
CA GLU A 90 9.94 4.01 -7.69
C GLU A 90 11.00 2.93 -7.50
N LYS A 91 12.21 3.33 -7.11
CA LYS A 91 13.32 2.41 -6.80
C LYS A 91 12.94 1.51 -5.64
N ILE A 92 12.32 2.05 -4.59
CA ILE A 92 11.90 1.23 -3.46
C ILE A 92 10.86 0.18 -3.87
N LEU A 93 9.89 0.53 -4.71
CA LEU A 93 8.92 -0.45 -5.21
C LEU A 93 9.60 -1.51 -6.10
N ASP A 94 10.55 -1.13 -6.94
CA ASP A 94 11.30 -2.07 -7.79
C ASP A 94 12.17 -3.01 -6.94
N LEU A 95 12.74 -2.52 -5.84
CA LEU A 95 13.44 -3.34 -4.84
C LEU A 95 12.48 -4.34 -4.17
N LEU A 96 11.28 -3.91 -3.78
CA LEU A 96 10.27 -4.81 -3.21
C LEU A 96 9.86 -5.90 -4.23
N VAL A 97 9.75 -5.56 -5.51
CA VAL A 97 9.47 -6.55 -6.57
C VAL A 97 10.62 -7.54 -6.68
N ALA A 98 11.87 -7.06 -6.63
CA ALA A 98 13.04 -7.92 -6.66
C ALA A 98 13.13 -8.84 -5.44
N LEU A 99 12.81 -8.34 -4.25
CA LEU A 99 12.71 -9.14 -3.02
C LEU A 99 11.61 -10.20 -3.16
N GLN A 100 10.43 -9.83 -3.68
CA GLN A 100 9.33 -10.77 -3.89
C GLN A 100 9.70 -11.93 -4.83
N ASN A 101 10.56 -11.66 -5.81
CA ASN A 101 11.03 -12.64 -6.79
C ASN A 101 12.23 -13.48 -6.31
N LEU A 102 12.72 -13.28 -5.09
CA LEU A 102 13.76 -14.14 -4.53
C LEU A 102 13.26 -15.58 -4.34
N PRO A 103 14.14 -16.59 -4.50
CA PRO A 103 13.79 -17.97 -4.15
C PRO A 103 13.30 -18.04 -2.71
N SER A 104 12.13 -18.64 -2.51
CA SER A 104 11.61 -18.88 -1.17
C SER A 104 12.50 -19.88 -0.44
N VAL A 105 12.74 -19.62 0.84
CA VAL A 105 13.58 -20.46 1.68
C VAL A 105 12.77 -20.89 2.92
N PRO A 106 13.11 -22.01 3.57
CA PRO A 106 12.36 -22.47 4.73
C PRO A 106 12.19 -21.37 5.78
N GLY A 107 10.94 -21.03 6.11
CA GLY A 107 10.60 -19.98 7.09
C GLY A 107 10.50 -18.56 6.53
N VAL A 108 10.87 -18.30 5.27
CA VAL A 108 10.83 -16.96 4.66
C VAL A 108 10.16 -17.00 3.27
N PRO A 109 8.84 -16.79 3.21
CA PRO A 109 8.10 -16.76 1.95
C PRO A 109 8.23 -15.39 1.27
N TRP A 110 9.37 -15.14 0.62
CA TRP A 110 9.64 -13.86 -0.07
C TRP A 110 8.55 -13.45 -1.07
N SER A 111 7.93 -14.42 -1.75
CA SER A 111 6.81 -14.21 -2.66
C SER A 111 5.59 -13.51 -2.03
N ARG A 112 5.55 -13.43 -0.70
CA ARG A 112 4.50 -12.77 0.07
C ARG A 112 5.01 -11.58 0.90
N LEU A 113 6.24 -11.11 0.66
CA LEU A 113 6.88 -10.03 1.43
C LEU A 113 6.61 -10.14 2.93
N PRO A 114 7.33 -11.02 3.64
CA PRO A 114 7.01 -11.38 5.02
C PRO A 114 6.79 -10.16 5.92
N ARG A 115 5.67 -10.13 6.66
CA ARG A 115 5.30 -9.05 7.59
C ARG A 115 4.97 -7.69 6.95
N PHE A 116 5.00 -7.57 5.61
CA PHE A 116 4.77 -6.30 4.93
C PHE A 116 3.39 -5.71 5.25
N ARG A 117 2.32 -6.53 5.22
CA ARG A 117 0.96 -6.06 5.52
C ARG A 117 0.89 -5.43 6.91
N GLU A 118 1.35 -6.18 7.90
CA GLU A 118 1.26 -5.79 9.31
C GLU A 118 2.03 -4.50 9.57
N LEU A 119 3.23 -4.38 9.00
CA LEU A 119 4.05 -3.18 9.12
C LEU A 119 3.41 -1.99 8.38
N TRP A 120 2.98 -2.17 7.13
CA TRP A 120 2.33 -1.11 6.35
C TRP A 120 1.12 -0.54 7.08
N ASP A 121 0.23 -1.42 7.57
CA ASP A 121 -0.95 -1.02 8.33
C ASP A 121 -0.56 -0.29 9.62
N GLN A 122 0.42 -0.80 10.37
CA GLN A 122 0.92 -0.15 11.58
C GLN A 122 1.41 1.28 11.30
N PHE A 123 2.30 1.45 10.31
CA PHE A 123 2.82 2.76 9.93
C PHE A 123 1.72 3.69 9.42
N TYR A 124 0.76 3.18 8.63
CA TYR A 124 -0.39 3.95 8.18
C TYR A 124 -1.21 4.48 9.36
N PHE A 125 -1.56 3.62 10.33
CA PHE A 125 -2.37 4.02 11.48
C PHE A 125 -1.64 4.99 12.42
N GLU A 126 -0.34 4.77 12.65
CA GLU A 126 0.48 5.68 13.45
C GLU A 126 0.56 7.07 12.80
N ASN A 127 0.89 7.12 11.51
CA ASN A 127 0.99 8.40 10.79
C ASN A 127 -0.36 9.09 10.66
N ARG A 128 -1.46 8.35 10.42
CA ARG A 128 -2.81 8.90 10.39
C ARG A 128 -3.22 9.52 11.73
N ARG A 129 -2.81 8.92 12.86
CA ARG A 129 -3.09 9.48 14.20
C ARG A 129 -2.32 10.78 14.46
N ILE A 130 -1.07 10.85 14.00
CA ILE A 130 -0.17 11.97 14.23
C ILE A 130 -0.42 13.12 13.24
N SER A 131 -0.80 12.80 12.00
CA SER A 131 -0.94 13.74 10.90
C SER A 131 -2.26 13.56 10.15
N HIS A 132 -3.06 14.62 10.13
CA HIS A 132 -4.30 14.72 9.37
C HIS A 132 -4.10 15.52 8.07
N ALA A 133 -2.94 15.34 7.43
CA ALA A 133 -2.58 16.06 6.22
C ALA A 133 -3.06 15.34 4.95
N ILE A 134 -3.73 16.05 4.05
CA ILE A 134 -4.15 15.53 2.73
C ILE A 134 -2.98 14.93 1.94
N SER A 135 -1.78 15.52 2.07
CA SER A 135 -0.57 15.04 1.40
C SER A 135 -0.19 13.61 1.81
N LEU A 136 -0.45 13.22 3.06
CA LEU A 136 -0.23 11.86 3.56
C LEU A 136 -1.12 10.86 2.83
N PHE A 137 -2.44 11.12 2.81
CA PHE A 137 -3.44 10.26 2.19
C PHE A 137 -3.20 10.13 0.68
N LYS A 138 -2.90 11.24 0.01
CA LYS A 138 -2.54 11.21 -1.41
C LYS A 138 -1.27 10.39 -1.67
N LYS A 139 -0.25 10.52 -0.82
CA LYS A 139 0.98 9.73 -0.91
C LYS A 139 0.68 8.23 -0.75
N VAL A 140 -0.07 7.85 0.27
CA VAL A 140 -0.46 6.45 0.52
C VAL A 140 -1.20 5.87 -0.68
N GLY A 141 -2.27 6.53 -1.13
CA GLY A 141 -3.04 6.06 -2.29
C GLY A 141 -2.19 5.92 -3.55
N THR A 142 -1.23 6.83 -3.77
CA THR A 142 -0.30 6.76 -4.91
C THR A 142 0.64 5.55 -4.80
N LEU A 143 1.19 5.30 -3.61
CA LEU A 143 2.07 4.17 -3.36
C LEU A 143 1.33 2.84 -3.52
N GLU A 144 0.17 2.69 -2.90
CA GLU A 144 -0.61 1.45 -2.98
C GLU A 144 -1.09 1.17 -4.41
N ALA A 145 -1.56 2.18 -5.16
CA ALA A 145 -1.92 2.00 -6.56
C ALA A 145 -0.73 1.53 -7.40
N ASN A 146 0.47 2.06 -7.15
CA ASN A 146 1.69 1.63 -7.84
C ASN A 146 2.18 0.26 -7.41
N MET A 147 1.97 -0.13 -6.14
CA MET A 147 2.24 -1.48 -5.64
C MET A 147 1.35 -2.49 -6.33
N TYR A 148 0.04 -2.20 -6.43
CA TYR A 148 -0.93 -3.01 -7.15
C TYR A 148 -0.53 -3.22 -8.62
N LEU A 149 -0.19 -2.13 -9.33
CA LEU A 149 0.21 -2.19 -10.74
C LEU A 149 1.49 -3.00 -10.98
N ARG A 150 2.36 -3.12 -9.96
CA ARG A 150 3.58 -3.93 -9.97
C ARG A 150 3.36 -5.38 -9.51
N GLY A 151 2.14 -5.74 -9.10
CA GLY A 151 1.84 -7.06 -8.55
C GLY A 151 2.53 -7.32 -7.21
N LEU A 152 2.74 -6.28 -6.40
CA LEU A 152 3.32 -6.41 -5.06
C LEU A 152 2.28 -6.95 -4.08
N TYR A 153 2.53 -8.16 -3.55
CA TYR A 153 1.75 -8.71 -2.46
C TYR A 153 2.01 -7.89 -1.18
N PRO A 154 0.99 -7.60 -0.36
CA PRO A 154 -0.39 -8.10 -0.37
C PRO A 154 -1.39 -7.20 -1.10
N VAL A 155 -0.92 -6.24 -1.89
CA VAL A 155 -1.76 -5.19 -2.50
C VAL A 155 -2.45 -5.74 -3.75
N ASP A 156 -3.64 -6.31 -3.55
CA ASP A 156 -4.45 -6.99 -4.57
C ASP A 156 -5.75 -6.22 -4.91
N ASP A 157 -6.59 -6.78 -5.79
CA ASP A 157 -7.88 -6.20 -6.14
C ASP A 157 -8.77 -5.97 -4.91
N ASN A 158 -8.70 -6.88 -3.92
CA ASN A 158 -9.50 -6.78 -2.71
C ASN A 158 -9.03 -5.64 -1.80
N TRP A 159 -7.73 -5.36 -1.76
CA TRP A 159 -7.18 -4.17 -1.11
C TRP A 159 -7.77 -2.90 -1.74
N ALA A 160 -7.72 -2.80 -3.07
CA ALA A 160 -8.23 -1.65 -3.80
C ALA A 160 -9.74 -1.44 -3.57
N TYR A 161 -10.53 -2.52 -3.63
CA TYR A 161 -11.97 -2.44 -3.41
C TYR A 161 -12.31 -2.01 -1.98
N ARG A 162 -11.54 -2.45 -0.98
CA ARG A 162 -11.71 -1.98 0.40
C ARG A 162 -11.39 -0.49 0.53
N ALA A 163 -10.31 -0.03 -0.10
CA ALA A 163 -9.94 1.39 -0.11
C ALA A 163 -11.07 2.24 -0.74
N ILE A 164 -11.55 1.86 -1.93
CA ILE A 164 -12.66 2.55 -2.59
C ILE A 164 -13.94 2.51 -1.73
N ASN A 165 -14.24 1.38 -1.09
CA ASN A 165 -15.45 1.22 -0.27
C ASN A 165 -15.49 2.15 0.95
N LEU A 166 -14.37 2.73 1.39
CA LEU A 166 -14.37 3.72 2.47
C LEU A 166 -15.30 4.91 2.16
N ILE A 167 -15.56 5.20 0.88
CA ILE A 167 -16.55 6.21 0.46
C ILE A 167 -17.98 5.91 0.94
N GLY A 168 -18.32 4.62 1.05
CA GLY A 168 -19.62 4.13 1.50
C GLY A 168 -19.78 4.13 3.02
N LEU A 169 -18.68 4.25 3.78
CA LEU A 169 -18.71 4.30 5.24
C LEU A 169 -18.95 5.71 5.80
N GLU A 170 -18.71 6.75 5.02
CA GLU A 170 -18.91 8.15 5.44
C GLU A 170 -18.26 8.50 6.79
N GLY A 171 -17.09 7.93 7.07
CA GLY A 171 -16.37 8.15 8.33
C GLY A 171 -16.01 9.62 8.57
N SER A 172 -15.59 9.96 9.79
CA SER A 172 -15.12 11.31 10.15
C SER A 172 -14.02 11.83 9.23
N ASP A 173 -13.20 10.92 8.72
CA ASP A 173 -12.01 11.24 7.94
C ASP A 173 -12.29 11.13 6.43
N LEU A 174 -13.57 11.08 6.02
CA LEU A 174 -13.92 10.91 4.61
C LEU A 174 -13.26 11.98 3.74
N GLU A 175 -13.18 13.20 4.24
CA GLU A 175 -12.53 14.30 3.54
C GLU A 175 -11.09 13.97 3.14
N LEU A 176 -10.33 13.32 4.02
CA LEU A 176 -8.95 12.91 3.77
C LEU A 176 -8.88 11.67 2.87
N VAL A 177 -9.74 10.68 3.16
CA VAL A 177 -9.80 9.40 2.45
C VAL A 177 -10.10 9.57 0.96
N ILE A 178 -10.89 10.56 0.56
CA ILE A 178 -11.15 10.83 -0.87
C ILE A 178 -9.85 11.10 -1.64
N HIS A 179 -8.85 11.74 -1.01
CA HIS A 179 -7.55 12.00 -1.63
C HIS A 179 -6.66 10.76 -1.70
N GLU A 180 -6.90 9.75 -0.86
CA GLU A 180 -6.28 8.42 -0.94
C GLU A 180 -6.92 7.57 -2.05
N ILE A 181 -8.25 7.62 -2.20
CA ILE A 181 -8.97 6.85 -3.23
C ILE A 181 -8.70 7.41 -4.63
N HIS A 182 -8.49 8.72 -4.77
CA HIS A 182 -8.30 9.33 -6.09
C HIS A 182 -7.13 8.70 -6.89
N PRO A 183 -5.88 8.59 -6.36
CA PRO A 183 -4.80 7.88 -7.06
C PRO A 183 -5.11 6.42 -7.41
N TRP A 184 -5.84 5.69 -6.56
CA TRP A 184 -6.29 4.34 -6.87
C TRP A 184 -7.12 4.29 -8.15
N LEU A 185 -8.08 5.21 -8.30
CA LEU A 185 -8.92 5.29 -9.49
C LEU A 185 -8.16 5.82 -10.70
N ASP A 186 -7.34 6.85 -10.52
CA ASP A 186 -6.62 7.54 -11.60
C ASP A 186 -5.52 6.67 -12.23
N LEU A 187 -4.73 5.99 -11.39
CA LEU A 187 -3.58 5.19 -11.83
C LEU A 187 -3.97 3.74 -12.09
N ALA A 188 -4.66 3.10 -11.15
CA ALA A 188 -4.93 1.66 -11.18
C ALA A 188 -6.34 1.32 -11.69
N GLY A 189 -7.24 2.30 -11.82
CA GLY A 189 -8.63 2.10 -12.24
C GLY A 189 -8.81 1.28 -13.52
N PRO A 190 -8.08 1.54 -14.62
CA PRO A 190 -8.18 0.75 -15.84
C PRO A 190 -7.87 -0.74 -15.62
N THR A 191 -6.82 -1.05 -14.84
CA THR A 191 -6.42 -2.42 -14.51
C THR A 191 -7.43 -3.07 -13.56
N LEU A 192 -7.94 -2.34 -12.57
CA LEU A 192 -8.97 -2.82 -11.64
C LEU A 192 -10.25 -3.24 -12.36
N VAL A 193 -10.73 -2.44 -13.31
CA VAL A 193 -11.92 -2.78 -14.11
C VAL A 193 -11.65 -3.96 -15.05
N LYS A 194 -10.47 -4.01 -15.66
CA LYS A 194 -10.08 -5.13 -16.52
C LYS A 194 -10.04 -6.46 -15.75
N ASN A 195 -9.58 -6.45 -14.51
CA ASN A 195 -9.44 -7.65 -13.67
C ASN A 195 -10.70 -7.98 -12.86
N MET A 196 -11.67 -7.05 -12.80
CA MET A 196 -12.90 -7.25 -12.04
C MET A 196 -13.75 -8.36 -12.66
N GLU A 197 -14.18 -9.31 -11.84
CA GLU A 197 -15.25 -10.25 -12.16
C GLU A 197 -16.60 -9.62 -11.79
N PRO A 198 -17.42 -9.12 -12.74
CA PRO A 198 -18.58 -8.29 -12.39
C PRO A 198 -19.67 -9.04 -11.64
N ALA A 199 -19.83 -10.35 -11.94
CA ALA A 199 -20.78 -11.24 -11.29
C ALA A 199 -20.31 -11.76 -9.91
N GLN A 200 -19.04 -11.53 -9.55
CA GLN A 200 -18.52 -11.96 -8.26
C GLN A 200 -19.28 -11.24 -7.14
N VAL A 201 -19.84 -11.99 -6.20
CA VAL A 201 -20.52 -11.45 -5.04
C VAL A 201 -19.50 -11.15 -3.95
N LYS A 202 -19.50 -9.92 -3.44
CA LYS A 202 -18.70 -9.51 -2.27
C LYS A 202 -19.57 -8.84 -1.23
N CYS A 203 -19.09 -8.87 0.00
CA CYS A 203 -19.72 -8.19 1.12
C CYS A 203 -18.87 -6.97 1.53
N PHE A 204 -19.52 -5.81 1.60
CA PHE A 204 -18.90 -4.57 2.05
C PHE A 204 -19.83 -3.82 2.99
N ASP A 205 -19.27 -3.23 4.04
CA ASP A 205 -20.04 -2.41 4.97
C ASP A 205 -20.36 -1.04 4.36
N ARG A 206 -21.56 -0.53 4.65
CA ARG A 206 -22.04 0.79 4.22
C ARG A 206 -22.74 1.49 5.37
N ALA A 207 -22.52 2.80 5.51
CA ALA A 207 -23.20 3.61 6.49
C ALA A 207 -24.65 3.92 6.10
N VAL A 208 -25.51 4.07 7.10
CA VAL A 208 -26.87 4.57 6.90
C VAL A 208 -26.79 6.08 6.67
N ARG A 209 -27.41 6.55 5.58
CA ARG A 209 -27.47 7.98 5.28
C ARG A 209 -28.07 8.77 6.45
N GLY A 210 -27.32 9.73 6.96
CA GLY A 210 -27.71 10.56 8.11
C GLY A 210 -27.55 9.88 9.48
N ARG A 211 -27.04 8.65 9.54
CA ARG A 211 -26.74 7.89 10.77
C ARG A 211 -25.44 7.10 10.61
N ARG A 212 -24.32 7.83 10.59
CA ARG A 212 -22.97 7.29 10.29
C ARG A 212 -22.48 6.28 11.32
N GLU A 213 -23.02 6.33 12.53
CA GLU A 213 -22.77 5.37 13.60
C GLU A 213 -23.40 3.99 13.33
N LYS A 214 -24.24 3.86 12.31
CA LYS A 214 -24.87 2.60 11.91
C LYS A 214 -24.36 2.17 10.54
N THR A 215 -23.75 1.00 10.51
CA THR A 215 -23.32 0.33 9.28
C THR A 215 -24.09 -0.98 9.07
N TYR A 216 -24.27 -1.35 7.80
CA TYR A 216 -24.81 -2.65 7.39
C TYR A 216 -23.86 -3.31 6.42
N SER A 217 -23.67 -4.62 6.58
CA SER A 217 -22.99 -5.43 5.59
C SER A 217 -23.90 -5.65 4.39
N ILE A 218 -23.45 -5.21 3.22
CA ILE A 218 -24.19 -5.34 1.96
C ILE A 218 -23.49 -6.38 1.10
N GLU A 219 -24.20 -7.48 0.86
CA GLU A 219 -23.82 -8.49 -0.12
C GLU A 219 -24.43 -8.12 -1.48
N ALA A 220 -23.57 -7.92 -2.48
CA ALA A 220 -23.95 -7.54 -3.83
C ALA A 220 -22.87 -7.96 -4.83
N THR A 221 -23.20 -7.94 -6.11
CA THR A 221 -22.22 -8.15 -7.18
C THR A 221 -21.19 -7.03 -7.21
N MET A 222 -19.98 -7.31 -7.72
CA MET A 222 -18.95 -6.28 -7.90
C MET A 222 -19.41 -5.16 -8.83
N TYR A 223 -20.23 -5.47 -9.84
CA TYR A 223 -20.90 -4.46 -10.67
C TYR A 223 -21.77 -3.51 -9.82
N GLU A 224 -22.63 -4.04 -8.95
CA GLU A 224 -23.49 -3.23 -8.08
C GLU A 224 -22.70 -2.40 -7.06
N HIS A 225 -21.60 -2.94 -6.53
CA HIS A 225 -20.68 -2.18 -5.67
C HIS A 225 -20.03 -1.02 -6.43
N TRP A 226 -19.56 -1.26 -7.65
CA TRP A 226 -18.98 -0.22 -8.51
C TRP A 226 -19.97 0.91 -8.80
N GLU A 227 -21.19 0.56 -9.22
CA GLU A 227 -22.26 1.54 -9.47
C GLU A 227 -22.63 2.32 -8.21
N HIS A 228 -22.63 1.65 -7.06
CA HIS A 228 -22.88 2.29 -5.77
C HIS A 228 -21.79 3.31 -5.43
N TRP A 229 -20.51 2.93 -5.49
CA TRP A 229 -19.38 3.83 -5.22
C TRP A 229 -19.39 5.02 -6.17
N LYS A 230 -19.61 4.79 -7.48
CA LYS A 230 -19.73 5.84 -8.50
C LYS A 230 -20.83 6.84 -8.13
N LYS A 231 -22.03 6.35 -7.79
CA LYS A 231 -23.15 7.21 -7.34
C LYS A 231 -22.81 7.97 -6.06
N ARG A 232 -22.05 7.35 -5.15
CA ARG A 232 -21.67 7.97 -3.87
C ARG A 232 -20.72 9.14 -4.08
N PHE A 233 -19.71 8.99 -4.93
CA PHE A 233 -18.81 10.09 -5.30
C PHE A 233 -19.57 11.27 -5.89
N LEU A 234 -20.54 11.01 -6.78
CA LEU A 234 -21.38 12.08 -7.32
C LEU A 234 -22.15 12.81 -6.20
N GLN A 235 -22.80 12.07 -5.31
CA GLN A 235 -23.60 12.65 -4.23
C GLN A 235 -22.78 13.58 -3.32
N ILE A 236 -21.63 13.11 -2.83
CA ILE A 236 -20.80 13.90 -1.92
C ILE A 236 -20.11 15.06 -2.63
N SER A 237 -19.84 14.96 -3.94
CA SER A 237 -19.29 16.07 -4.72
C SER A 237 -20.23 17.30 -4.76
N CYS A 238 -21.53 17.09 -4.52
CA CYS A 238 -22.54 18.15 -4.43
C CYS A 238 -22.92 18.52 -2.98
N ASP A 239 -22.36 17.86 -1.96
CA ASP A 239 -22.77 18.04 -0.57
C ASP A 239 -21.95 19.10 0.15
N GLU A 240 -22.44 20.35 0.11
CA GLU A 240 -21.76 21.51 0.69
C GLU A 240 -21.72 21.50 2.22
N GLY A 241 -22.62 20.74 2.86
CA GLY A 241 -22.67 20.59 4.31
C GLY A 241 -21.71 19.53 4.83
N PHE A 242 -21.11 18.74 3.94
CA PHE A 242 -20.33 17.57 4.32
C PHE A 242 -18.85 17.63 3.95
N LEU A 243 -18.50 18.23 2.80
CA LEU A 243 -17.11 18.30 2.33
C LEU A 243 -16.71 19.74 2.00
N SER A 244 -15.43 20.06 2.24
CA SER A 244 -14.84 21.30 1.75
C SER A 244 -14.91 21.40 0.22
N PRO A 245 -14.84 22.62 -0.35
CA PRO A 245 -14.84 22.80 -1.81
C PRO A 245 -13.76 22.00 -2.54
N GLU A 246 -12.57 21.87 -1.96
CA GLU A 246 -11.46 21.11 -2.53
C GLU A 246 -11.79 19.61 -2.58
N SER A 247 -12.25 19.05 -1.47
CA SER A 247 -12.57 17.62 -1.40
C SER A 247 -13.81 17.26 -2.23
N ARG A 248 -14.76 18.19 -2.39
CA ARG A 248 -15.85 18.06 -3.38
C ARG A 248 -15.34 17.97 -4.80
N LEU A 249 -14.35 18.79 -5.18
CA LEU A 249 -13.72 18.73 -6.50
C LEU A 249 -13.06 17.38 -6.74
N VAL A 250 -12.33 16.85 -5.75
CA VAL A 250 -11.68 15.53 -5.86
C VAL A 250 -12.72 14.41 -5.95
N ALA A 251 -13.80 14.46 -5.16
CA ALA A 251 -14.90 13.51 -5.28
C ALA A 251 -15.54 13.54 -6.68
N GLY A 252 -15.72 14.74 -7.26
CA GLY A 252 -16.19 14.91 -8.64
C GLY A 252 -15.24 14.29 -9.67
N LYS A 253 -13.92 14.44 -9.49
CA LYS A 253 -12.92 13.77 -10.34
C LYS A 253 -13.01 12.25 -10.24
N CYS A 254 -13.12 11.70 -9.03
CA CYS A 254 -13.31 10.26 -8.82
C CYS A 254 -14.57 9.75 -9.55
N TYR A 255 -15.68 10.49 -9.47
CA TYR A 255 -16.90 10.16 -10.21
C TYR A 255 -16.67 10.15 -11.73
N GLU A 256 -16.04 11.18 -12.29
CA GLU A 256 -15.80 11.23 -13.75
C GLU A 256 -14.85 10.12 -14.22
N ILE A 257 -13.82 9.76 -13.43
CA ILE A 257 -12.96 8.61 -13.71
C ILE A 257 -13.80 7.32 -13.73
N MET A 258 -14.57 7.06 -12.68
CA MET A 258 -15.41 5.85 -12.58
C MET A 258 -16.49 5.78 -13.67
N LYS A 259 -16.99 6.93 -14.13
CA LYS A 259 -17.93 7.03 -15.25
C LYS A 259 -17.27 6.69 -16.60
N GLY A 260 -16.01 7.06 -16.78
CA GLY A 260 -15.21 6.66 -17.95
C GLY A 260 -14.79 5.19 -17.93
N LEU A 261 -14.65 4.60 -16.75
CA LEU A 261 -14.32 3.19 -16.53
C LEU A 261 -15.59 2.32 -16.53
N VAL A 262 -15.98 1.82 -17.70
CA VAL A 262 -17.19 1.01 -17.87
C VAL A 262 -16.96 -0.43 -17.39
N VAL A 263 -17.69 -0.84 -16.35
CA VAL A 263 -17.76 -2.25 -15.90
C VAL A 263 -18.90 -2.96 -16.64
N ALA A 264 -18.63 -4.14 -17.18
CA ALA A 264 -19.63 -4.94 -17.87
C ALA A 264 -20.74 -5.37 -16.90
N GLN A 265 -22.00 -5.28 -17.35
CA GLN A 265 -23.11 -5.85 -16.59
C GLN A 265 -23.00 -7.37 -16.55
N PRO A 266 -23.23 -8.01 -15.40
CA PRO A 266 -23.29 -9.46 -15.34
C PRO A 266 -24.49 -9.96 -16.15
N ASP A 267 -24.32 -11.11 -16.79
CA ASP A 267 -25.43 -11.77 -17.48
C ASP A 267 -26.56 -12.08 -16.49
N PRO A 268 -27.84 -11.95 -16.92
CA PRO A 268 -28.96 -12.35 -16.08
C PRO A 268 -28.82 -13.83 -15.69
N PRO A 269 -29.22 -14.23 -14.47
CA PRO A 269 -29.15 -15.62 -14.06
C PRO A 269 -29.91 -16.48 -15.08
N THR A 270 -29.22 -17.42 -15.71
CA THR A 270 -29.86 -18.44 -16.54
C THR A 270 -30.75 -19.29 -15.64
N ASP A 271 -32.06 -19.28 -15.89
CA ASP A 271 -33.01 -20.17 -15.22
C ASP A 271 -32.55 -21.62 -15.37
N THR A 272 -32.17 -22.26 -14.24
CA THR A 272 -31.93 -23.70 -14.12
C THR A 272 -33.02 -24.35 -13.30
#